data_AF-A0A178KIY9-F1
#
_entry.id   AF-A0A178KIY9-F1
#
_cell.length_a   1.000
_cell.length_b   1.000
_cell.length_c   1.000
_cell.angle_alpha   90.00
_cell.angle_beta   90.00
_cell.angle_gamma   90.00
#
_symmetry.space_group_name_H-M   'P 1'
#
loop_
_entity.id
_entity.type
_entity.pdbx_description
1 polymer ?
#
loop_
_entity_poly.entity_id
_entity_poly.type
_entity_poly.pdbx_seq_one_letter_code
_entity_poly.pdbx_strand_id
1 'polypeptide(L)'
;MLRSSDNGKQRCKRDVKWEVIRKKERELLDLEDQYYQEKKKHDNKVLELDERNSNLEKMISDEVDNMYQILRKFSSTTDDVRDYFTELEELKVYSEQVYREHRIQLEDERERFDKEFRKKRNELDEEYQKLRRNYASTNE
;
A
#
# COMPACT_ATOMS: atom_id res chain seq x y z
N MET A 1 -61.33 15.09 -19.89
CA MET A 1 -60.57 14.31 -18.89
C MET A 1 -59.20 13.99 -19.47
N LEU A 2 -58.13 14.62 -19.00
CA LEU A 2 -56.74 14.29 -19.38
C LEU A 2 -55.86 14.42 -18.13
N ARG A 3 -55.75 13.34 -17.35
CA ARG A 3 -54.79 13.19 -16.24
C ARG A 3 -54.27 11.76 -16.24
N SER A 4 -53.50 11.39 -17.26
CA SER A 4 -52.88 10.06 -17.33
C SER A 4 -51.44 10.07 -17.87
N SER A 5 -50.93 11.22 -18.33
CA SER A 5 -49.59 11.32 -18.92
C SER A 5 -48.47 11.62 -17.90
N ASP A 6 -48.78 12.32 -16.80
CA ASP A 6 -47.76 12.72 -15.81
C ASP A 6 -47.23 11.57 -14.95
N ASN A 7 -48.06 10.57 -14.64
CA ASN A 7 -47.66 9.46 -13.76
C ASN A 7 -46.56 8.57 -14.38
N GLY A 8 -46.57 8.39 -15.71
CA GLY A 8 -45.52 7.65 -16.42
C GLY A 8 -44.18 8.41 -16.46
N LYS A 9 -44.24 9.72 -16.66
CA LYS A 9 -43.06 10.61 -16.65
C LYS A 9 -42.41 10.72 -15.27
N GLN A 10 -43.21 10.75 -14.21
CA GLN A 10 -42.75 10.77 -12.82
C GLN A 10 -42.06 9.45 -12.44
N ARG A 11 -42.56 8.30 -12.90
CA ARG A 11 -41.99 6.97 -12.65
C ARG A 11 -40.63 6.80 -13.32
N CYS A 12 -40.51 7.08 -14.63
CA CYS A 12 -39.21 7.01 -15.33
C CYS A 12 -38.15 7.94 -14.72
N LYS A 13 -38.52 9.15 -14.27
CA LYS A 13 -37.56 10.06 -13.60
C LYS A 13 -37.05 9.52 -12.27
N ARG A 14 -37.89 8.80 -11.51
CA ARG A 14 -37.49 8.15 -10.26
C ARG A 14 -36.54 6.99 -10.52
N ASP A 15 -36.82 6.18 -11.55
CA ASP A 15 -35.97 5.06 -11.94
C ASP A 15 -34.55 5.53 -12.36
N VAL A 16 -34.46 6.61 -13.15
CA VAL A 16 -33.18 7.22 -13.55
C VAL A 16 -32.41 7.79 -12.34
N LYS A 17 -33.08 8.47 -11.40
CA LYS A 17 -32.43 8.97 -10.17
C LYS A 17 -31.91 7.83 -9.29
N TRP A 18 -32.65 6.72 -9.21
CA TRP A 18 -32.23 5.53 -8.47
C TRP A 18 -31.03 4.82 -9.11
N GLU A 19 -30.96 4.78 -10.43
CA GLU A 19 -29.80 4.26 -11.16
C GLU A 19 -28.53 5.07 -10.88
N VAL A 20 -28.64 6.40 -10.81
CA VAL A 20 -27.51 7.28 -10.46
C VAL A 20 -26.98 6.99 -9.05
N ILE A 21 -27.87 6.78 -8.08
CA ILE A 21 -27.48 6.39 -6.71
C ILE A 21 -26.76 5.04 -6.71
N ARG A 22 -27.32 4.02 -7.38
CA ARG A 22 -26.68 2.70 -7.50
C ARG A 22 -25.36 2.71 -8.25
N LYS A 23 -25.17 3.66 -9.16
CA LYS A 23 -23.88 3.84 -9.84
C LYS A 23 -22.84 4.39 -8.86
N LYS A 24 -23.20 5.41 -8.08
CA LYS A 24 -22.31 6.02 -7.08
C LYS A 24 -21.94 5.06 -5.95
N GLU A 25 -22.88 4.21 -5.53
CA GLU A 25 -22.59 3.13 -4.58
C GLU A 25 -21.55 2.14 -5.12
N ARG A 26 -21.66 1.76 -6.41
CA ARG A 26 -20.65 0.93 -7.07
C ARG A 26 -19.30 1.62 -7.19
N GLU A 27 -19.27 2.92 -7.54
CA GLU A 27 -18.04 3.70 -7.59
C GLU A 27 -17.31 3.73 -6.23
N LEU A 28 -18.05 3.81 -5.12
CA LEU A 28 -17.47 3.73 -3.77
C LEU A 28 -16.87 2.35 -3.49
N LEU A 29 -17.59 1.27 -3.81
CA LEU A 29 -17.11 -0.10 -3.63
C LEU A 29 -15.87 -0.39 -4.48
N ASP A 30 -15.89 0.02 -5.76
CA ASP A 30 -14.76 -0.16 -6.67
C ASP A 30 -13.52 0.60 -6.17
N LEU A 31 -13.70 1.81 -5.60
CA LEU A 31 -12.61 2.58 -5.01
C LEU A 31 -12.02 1.87 -3.78
N GLU A 32 -12.86 1.31 -2.91
CA GLU A 32 -12.42 0.55 -1.73
C GLU A 32 -11.67 -0.73 -2.13
N ASP A 33 -12.19 -1.47 -3.10
CA ASP A 33 -11.57 -2.69 -3.61
C ASP A 33 -10.19 -2.39 -4.23
N GLN A 34 -10.09 -1.35 -5.06
CA GLN A 34 -8.81 -0.90 -5.61
C GLN A 34 -7.82 -0.51 -4.51
N TYR A 35 -8.29 0.22 -3.49
CA TYR A 35 -7.46 0.60 -2.36
C TYR A 35 -6.90 -0.62 -1.62
N TYR A 36 -7.72 -1.63 -1.34
CA TYR A 36 -7.25 -2.84 -0.66
C TYR A 36 -6.28 -3.66 -1.51
N GLN A 37 -6.47 -3.70 -2.83
CA GLN A 37 -5.54 -4.36 -3.74
C GLN A 37 -4.17 -3.67 -3.73
N GLU A 38 -4.13 -2.35 -3.84
CA GLU A 38 -2.88 -1.58 -3.79
C GLU A 38 -2.21 -1.65 -2.41
N LYS A 39 -2.99 -1.59 -1.33
CA LYS A 39 -2.48 -1.79 0.02
C LYS A 39 -1.80 -3.16 0.17
N LYS A 40 -2.42 -4.22 -0.35
CA LYS A 40 -1.81 -5.57 -0.34
C LYS A 40 -0.50 -5.63 -1.13
N LYS A 41 -0.43 -4.97 -2.29
CA LYS A 41 0.82 -4.88 -3.07
C LYS A 41 1.90 -4.13 -2.29
N HIS A 42 1.53 -3.07 -1.60
CA HIS A 42 2.45 -2.31 -0.75
C HIS A 42 2.97 -3.15 0.42
N ASP A 43 2.08 -3.83 1.14
CA ASP A 43 2.44 -4.75 2.23
C ASP A 43 3.41 -5.84 1.73
N ASN A 44 3.20 -6.38 0.53
CA ASN A 44 4.13 -7.34 -0.08
C ASN A 44 5.52 -6.73 -0.35
N LYS A 45 5.63 -5.49 -0.84
CA LYS A 45 6.93 -4.84 -1.04
C LYS A 45 7.70 -4.67 0.27
N VAL A 46 6.98 -4.35 1.34
CA VAL A 46 7.57 -4.22 2.68
C VAL A 46 8.12 -5.58 3.15
N LEU A 47 7.33 -6.65 2.99
CA LEU A 47 7.77 -8.01 3.32
C LEU A 47 8.98 -8.45 2.51
N GLU A 48 8.99 -8.21 1.20
CA GLU A 48 10.12 -8.53 0.32
C GLU A 48 11.39 -7.78 0.73
N LEU A 49 11.26 -6.50 1.13
CA LEU A 49 12.39 -5.71 1.61
C LEU A 49 12.94 -6.26 2.93
N ASP A 50 12.06 -6.59 3.88
CA ASP A 50 12.46 -7.16 5.18
C ASP A 50 13.11 -8.55 5.00
N GLU A 51 12.58 -9.40 4.12
CA GLU A 51 13.16 -10.70 3.79
C GLU A 51 14.55 -10.56 3.16
N ARG A 52 14.71 -9.64 2.20
CA ARG A 52 16.02 -9.38 1.58
C ARG A 52 17.04 -8.89 2.59
N ASN A 53 16.65 -8.03 3.52
CA ASN A 53 17.55 -7.56 4.58
C ASN A 53 17.97 -8.71 5.49
N SER A 54 17.01 -9.52 5.94
CA SER A 54 17.30 -10.68 6.80
C SER A 54 18.20 -11.71 6.11
N ASN A 55 17.98 -11.97 4.82
CA ASN A 55 18.84 -12.86 4.03
C ASN A 55 20.27 -12.31 3.93
N LEU A 56 20.44 -10.99 3.76
CA LEU A 56 21.76 -10.37 3.72
C LEU A 56 22.48 -10.43 5.07
N GLU A 57 21.79 -10.13 6.17
CA GLU A 57 22.34 -10.27 7.52
C GLU A 57 22.83 -11.69 7.79
N LYS A 58 22.05 -12.69 7.36
CA LYS A 58 22.44 -14.09 7.47
C LYS A 58 23.69 -14.40 6.65
N MET A 59 23.77 -13.95 5.39
CA MET A 59 24.95 -14.18 4.55
C MET A 59 26.21 -13.54 5.15
N ILE A 60 26.10 -12.34 5.73
CA ILE A 60 27.22 -11.67 6.41
C ILE A 60 27.65 -12.49 7.64
N SER A 61 26.70 -12.99 8.43
CA SER A 61 27.00 -13.84 9.59
C SER A 61 27.69 -15.15 9.18
N ASP A 62 27.16 -15.83 8.16
CA ASP A 62 27.73 -17.07 7.64
C ASP A 62 29.17 -16.84 7.13
N GLU A 63 29.41 -15.70 6.49
CA GLU A 63 30.72 -15.35 5.97
C GLU A 63 31.74 -15.03 7.07
N VAL A 64 31.32 -14.35 8.13
CA VAL A 64 32.13 -14.12 9.33
C VAL A 64 32.54 -15.44 9.97
N ASP A 65 31.60 -16.37 10.14
CA ASP A 65 31.87 -17.70 10.70
C ASP A 65 32.84 -18.51 9.83
N ASN A 66 32.68 -18.45 8.50
CA ASN A 66 33.58 -19.10 7.56
C ASN A 66 35.00 -18.56 7.67
N MET A 67 35.17 -17.24 7.75
CA MET A 67 36.48 -16.63 7.87
C MET A 67 37.18 -17.04 9.18
N TYR A 68 36.45 -17.08 10.30
CA TYR A 68 36.99 -17.57 11.57
C TYR A 68 37.45 -19.04 11.49
N GLN A 69 36.73 -19.90 10.78
CA GLN A 69 37.15 -21.28 10.55
C GLN A 69 38.45 -21.36 9.73
N ILE A 70 38.59 -20.52 8.70
CA ILE A 70 39.79 -20.44 7.87
C ILE A 70 41.00 -20.00 8.70
N LEU A 71 40.88 -18.90 9.44
CA LEU A 71 41.96 -18.40 10.32
C LEU A 71 42.44 -19.48 11.28
N ARG A 72 41.51 -20.17 11.93
CA ARG A 72 41.82 -21.27 12.85
C ARG A 72 42.55 -22.41 12.16
N LYS A 73 42.16 -22.77 10.92
CA LYS A 73 42.78 -23.86 10.16
C LYS A 73 44.21 -23.56 9.75
N PHE A 74 44.49 -22.31 9.37
CA PHE A 74 45.82 -21.90 8.88
C PHE A 74 46.72 -21.30 9.96
N SER A 75 46.23 -21.16 11.20
CA SER A 75 46.96 -20.49 12.29
C SER A 75 47.38 -19.06 11.92
N SER A 76 46.62 -18.42 11.03
CA SER A 76 46.79 -17.03 10.63
C SER A 76 46.41 -16.10 11.78
N THR A 77 47.05 -14.93 11.83
CA THR A 77 46.69 -13.91 12.80
C THR A 77 45.47 -13.14 12.33
N THR A 78 44.71 -12.58 13.26
CA THR A 78 43.57 -11.71 12.94
C THR A 78 43.97 -10.46 12.17
N ASP A 79 45.22 -10.00 12.30
CA ASP A 79 45.77 -8.88 11.53
C ASP A 79 45.84 -9.20 10.03
N ASP A 80 46.04 -10.46 9.65
CA ASP A 80 46.14 -10.90 8.26
C ASP A 80 44.82 -10.72 7.47
N VAL A 81 43.70 -10.54 8.18
CA VAL A 81 42.35 -10.37 7.59
C VAL A 81 41.62 -9.14 8.14
N ARG A 82 42.35 -8.20 8.73
CA ARG A 82 41.74 -6.99 9.31
C ARG A 82 40.97 -6.19 8.26
N ASP A 83 41.55 -6.05 7.08
CA ASP A 83 40.94 -5.32 5.96
C ASP A 83 39.65 -6.01 5.50
N TYR A 84 39.64 -7.34 5.47
CA TYR A 84 38.45 -8.14 5.14
C TYR A 84 37.26 -7.88 6.08
N PHE A 85 37.49 -7.92 7.40
CA PHE A 85 36.43 -7.63 8.37
C PHE A 85 36.01 -6.16 8.34
N THR A 86 36.93 -5.25 8.01
CA THR A 86 36.61 -3.83 7.83
C THR A 86 35.66 -3.64 6.65
N GLU A 87 35.96 -4.24 5.50
CA GLU A 87 35.10 -4.21 4.31
C GLU A 87 33.71 -4.84 4.56
N LEU A 88 33.65 -5.96 5.30
CA LEU A 88 32.38 -6.59 5.68
C LEU A 88 31.53 -5.68 6.57
N GLU A 89 32.13 -5.01 7.55
CA GLU A 89 31.40 -4.09 8.43
C GLU A 89 30.94 -2.84 7.66
N GLU A 90 31.77 -2.30 6.77
CA GLU A 90 31.37 -1.20 5.88
C GLU A 90 30.19 -1.59 4.99
N LEU A 91 30.21 -2.80 4.40
CA LEU A 91 29.12 -3.33 3.61
C LEU A 91 27.83 -3.43 4.41
N LYS A 92 27.92 -3.94 5.65
CA LYS A 92 26.78 -4.07 6.56
C LYS A 92 26.18 -2.71 6.93
N VAL A 93 27.02 -1.73 7.25
CA VAL A 93 26.57 -0.37 7.57
C VAL A 93 25.89 0.26 6.37
N TYR A 94 26.49 0.12 5.18
CA TYR A 94 25.90 0.64 3.94
C TYR A 94 24.57 -0.04 3.62
N SER A 95 24.47 -1.36 3.75
CA SER A 95 23.23 -2.08 3.46
C SER A 95 22.11 -1.69 4.43
N GLU A 96 22.43 -1.54 5.71
CA GLU A 96 21.47 -1.08 6.73
C GLU A 96 20.97 0.35 6.42
N GLN A 97 21.87 1.24 5.98
CA GLN A 97 21.47 2.58 5.55
C GLN A 97 20.49 2.51 4.36
N VAL A 98 20.85 1.75 3.32
CA VAL A 98 20.00 1.58 2.13
C VAL A 98 18.65 0.97 2.52
N TYR A 99 18.62 -0.04 3.39
CA TYR A 99 17.38 -0.63 3.90
C TYR A 99 16.48 0.42 4.56
N ARG A 100 17.03 1.24 5.46
CA ARG A 100 16.28 2.32 6.14
C ARG A 100 15.74 3.35 5.16
N GLU A 101 16.53 3.76 4.18
CA GLU A 101 16.08 4.70 3.15
C GLU A 101 14.89 4.14 2.36
N HIS A 102 14.94 2.86 1.97
CA HIS A 102 13.83 2.21 1.29
C HIS A 102 12.60 2.05 2.20
N ARG A 103 12.79 1.78 3.49
CA ARG A 103 11.69 1.73 4.47
C ARG A 103 10.97 3.07 4.57
N ILE A 104 11.71 4.17 4.66
CA ILE A 104 11.15 5.52 4.70
C ILE A 104 10.38 5.82 3.41
N GLN A 105 10.95 5.52 2.24
CA GLN A 105 10.28 5.72 0.96
C GLN A 105 8.96 4.94 0.87
N LEU A 106 8.95 3.68 1.31
CA LEU A 106 7.72 2.88 1.34
C LEU A 106 6.69 3.48 2.30
N GLU A 107 7.10 3.99 3.46
CA GLU A 107 6.20 4.64 4.41
C GLU A 107 5.59 5.93 3.83
N ASP A 108 6.39 6.76 3.18
CA ASP A 108 5.93 7.97 2.48
C ASP A 108 4.95 7.66 1.35
N GLU A 109 5.25 6.62 0.55
CA GLU A 109 4.35 6.14 -0.51
C GLU A 109 3.00 5.71 0.05
N ARG A 110 3.02 4.97 1.16
CA ARG A 110 1.80 4.50 1.84
C ARG A 110 1.00 5.67 2.39
N GLU A 111 1.65 6.62 3.04
CA GLU A 111 0.97 7.78 3.63
C GLU A 111 0.32 8.65 2.54
N ARG A 112 1.03 8.90 1.43
CA ARG A 112 0.48 9.62 0.27
C ARG A 112 -0.74 8.92 -0.29
N PHE A 113 -0.64 7.61 -0.52
CA PHE A 113 -1.73 6.82 -1.08
C PHE A 113 -2.96 6.79 -0.15
N ASP A 114 -2.75 6.58 1.15
CA ASP A 114 -3.82 6.60 2.16
C ASP A 114 -4.53 7.95 2.21
N LYS A 115 -3.78 9.05 2.13
CA LYS A 115 -4.34 10.41 2.10
C LYS A 115 -5.20 10.62 0.85
N GLU A 116 -4.71 10.22 -0.33
CA GLU A 116 -5.45 10.33 -1.58
C GLU A 116 -6.74 9.51 -1.57
N PHE A 117 -6.67 8.27 -1.08
CA PHE A 117 -7.84 7.40 -0.95
C PHE A 117 -8.90 8.02 -0.04
N ARG A 118 -8.51 8.45 1.17
CA ARG A 118 -9.44 9.06 2.13
C ARG A 118 -10.11 10.30 1.55
N LYS A 119 -9.35 11.14 0.83
CA LYS A 119 -9.89 12.32 0.17
C LYS A 119 -10.96 11.94 -0.86
N LYS A 120 -10.61 11.05 -1.81
CA LYS A 120 -11.55 10.59 -2.87
C LYS A 120 -12.78 9.90 -2.29
N ARG A 121 -12.60 9.05 -1.29
CA ARG A 121 -13.70 8.36 -0.61
C ARG A 121 -14.66 9.34 0.05
N ASN A 122 -14.14 10.34 0.76
CA ASN A 122 -14.97 11.35 1.42
C ASN A 122 -15.74 12.20 0.39
N GLU A 123 -15.09 12.61 -0.71
CA GLU A 123 -15.75 13.34 -1.81
C GLU A 123 -16.90 12.52 -2.42
N LEU A 124 -16.67 11.24 -2.72
CA LEU A 124 -17.69 10.34 -3.27
C LEU A 124 -18.82 10.04 -2.28
N ASP A 125 -18.51 9.85 -1.00
CA ASP A 125 -19.54 9.60 0.02
C ASP A 125 -20.41 10.86 0.20
N GLU A 126 -19.83 12.06 0.24
CA GLU A 126 -20.62 13.29 0.27
C GLU A 126 -21.58 13.41 -0.91
N GLU A 127 -21.11 13.13 -2.13
CA GLU A 127 -21.96 13.10 -3.34
C GLU A 127 -23.07 12.06 -3.22
N TYR A 128 -22.73 10.86 -2.76
CA TYR A 128 -23.67 9.76 -2.56
C TYR A 128 -24.76 10.11 -1.55
N GLN A 129 -24.39 10.67 -0.39
CA GLN A 129 -25.33 11.09 0.63
C GLN A 129 -26.23 12.24 0.13
N LYS A 130 -25.68 13.21 -0.61
CA LYS A 130 -26.48 14.29 -1.24
C LYS A 130 -27.51 13.71 -2.21
N LEU A 131 -27.12 12.76 -3.06
CA LEU A 131 -28.03 12.09 -4.00
C LEU A 131 -29.14 11.32 -3.28
N ARG A 132 -28.81 10.57 -2.21
CA ARG A 132 -29.80 9.85 -1.40
C ARG A 132 -30.82 10.78 -0.75
N ARG A 133 -30.36 11.89 -0.13
CA ARG A 133 -31.24 12.89 0.48
C ARG A 133 -32.17 13.51 -0.56
N ASN A 134 -31.62 13.92 -1.71
CA ASN A 134 -32.42 14.51 -2.79
C ASN A 134 -33.45 13.52 -3.37
N TYR A 135 -33.10 12.24 -3.47
CA TYR A 135 -34.05 11.21 -3.91
C TYR A 135 -35.18 11.01 -2.90
N ALA A 136 -34.87 10.92 -1.61
CA ALA A 136 -35.86 10.82 -0.54
C ALA A 136 -36.82 12.03 -0.55
N SER A 137 -36.29 13.24 -0.64
CA SER A 137 -37.09 14.48 -0.66
C SER A 137 -37.89 14.71 -1.94
N THR A 138 -37.60 13.99 -3.05
CA THR A 138 -38.42 14.05 -4.26
C THR A 138 -39.47 12.93 -4.34
N ASN A 139 -39.46 12.00 -3.38
CA ASN A 139 -40.38 10.86 -3.30
C ASN A 139 -41.38 10.94 -2.15
N GLU A 140 -41.23 11.91 -1.23
CA GLU A 140 -42.31 12.42 -0.37
C GLU A 140 -43.30 13.28 -1.17
#